data_AF-A0A0D8XCX5-F1
#
_entry.id   AF-A0A0D8XCX5-F1
#
_cell.length_a   1.000
_cell.length_b   1.000
_cell.length_c   1.000
_cell.angle_alpha   90.00
_cell.angle_beta   90.00
_cell.angle_gamma   90.00
#
_symmetry.space_group_name_H-M   'P 1'
#
loop_
_entity.id
_entity.type
_entity.pdbx_description
1 polymer ?
#
loop_
_entity_poly.entity_id
_entity_poly.type
_entity_poly.pdbx_seq_one_letter_code
_entity_poly.pdbx_strand_id
1 'polypeptide(L)'
;MQWFVVLALIDCVYSSREVRSLHMTVVSAIPYFPPDLNLESSFATEELLDWKRFNRILPAQRTTAYVLRFINKLLLNVRDELRRRIQKNIPEICSTSSKPFITAQEYEMALAVLVRNHQSTHYPNYSSKLVANLSIYQDNHGTLRCKGRIGNADIPFETQEPMLVIPNTPLAEVLVNEAHLPYHCSTSQTIANVRRRFWIPRLRRMARKAIRKCLPCQKMDNLPYKYPDMDNLPAIREETPPTNMGVAKRND
;
A
#
# COMPACT_ATOMS: atom_id res chain seq x y z
N MET A 1 17.84 7.54 -18.39
CA MET A 1 16.93 6.70 -17.55
C MET A 1 15.51 7.28 -17.40
N GLN A 2 15.19 8.48 -17.90
CA GLN A 2 13.81 9.03 -17.93
C GLN A 2 12.95 8.56 -19.12
N TRP A 3 13.57 8.01 -20.16
CA TRP A 3 12.90 7.75 -21.44
C TRP A 3 12.00 6.50 -21.45
N PHE A 4 12.29 5.47 -20.65
CA PHE A 4 11.49 4.23 -20.64
C PHE A 4 10.09 4.40 -20.02
N VAL A 5 9.95 5.22 -18.97
CA VAL A 5 8.63 5.50 -18.36
C VAL A 5 7.78 6.39 -19.27
N VAL A 6 8.43 7.29 -20.02
CA VAL A 6 7.77 8.15 -21.00
C VAL A 6 7.33 7.34 -22.23
N LEU A 7 8.13 6.39 -22.70
CA LEU A 7 7.76 5.50 -23.81
C LEU A 7 6.60 4.56 -23.44
N ALA A 8 6.59 3.94 -22.25
CA ALA A 8 5.49 3.06 -21.84
C ALA A 8 4.13 3.78 -21.74
N LEU A 9 4.13 5.08 -21.41
CA LEU A 9 2.92 5.92 -21.42
C LEU A 9 2.57 6.46 -22.83
N ILE A 10 3.56 6.63 -23.70
CA ILE A 10 3.36 7.04 -25.11
C ILE A 10 2.90 5.86 -25.98
N ASP A 11 3.36 4.64 -25.75
CA ASP A 11 2.96 3.44 -26.50
C ASP A 11 1.46 3.12 -26.28
N CYS A 12 0.93 3.44 -25.09
CA CYS A 12 -0.50 3.41 -24.80
C CYS A 12 -1.31 4.45 -25.61
N VAL A 13 -0.68 5.55 -26.02
CA VAL A 13 -1.28 6.61 -26.86
C VAL A 13 -1.06 6.36 -28.36
N TYR A 14 0.03 5.67 -28.74
CA TYR A 14 0.42 5.45 -30.15
C TYR A 14 -0.15 4.15 -30.75
N SER A 15 -0.58 3.18 -29.94
CA SER A 15 -1.29 1.95 -30.38
C SER A 15 -2.75 2.21 -30.80
N SER A 16 -2.97 3.28 -31.56
CA SER A 16 -4.26 3.63 -32.18
C SER A 16 -4.08 4.09 -33.63
N ARG A 17 -2.93 3.82 -34.26
CA ARG A 17 -2.62 4.32 -35.62
C ARG A 17 -2.39 3.31 -36.74
N GLU A 18 -2.37 2.02 -36.47
CA GLU A 18 -2.49 0.96 -37.49
C GLU A 18 -3.54 0.00 -36.95
N VAL A 19 -4.76 -0.08 -37.49
CA VAL A 19 -5.09 -0.60 -38.81
C VAL A 19 -6.36 0.10 -39.32
N ARG A 20 -6.29 0.73 -40.50
CA ARG A 20 -7.47 1.06 -41.31
C ARG A 20 -7.92 -0.19 -42.05
N SER A 21 -9.24 -0.33 -42.18
CA SER A 21 -9.98 -1.25 -43.06
C SER A 21 -10.39 -2.58 -42.43
N LEU A 22 -11.52 -2.61 -41.72
CA LEU A 22 -12.81 -3.07 -42.26
C LEU A 22 -13.90 -3.00 -41.16
N HIS A 23 -15.07 -2.49 -41.58
CA HIS A 23 -16.37 -2.49 -40.92
C HIS A 23 -16.62 -1.59 -39.68
N MET A 24 -17.35 -0.51 -39.94
CA MET A 24 -18.14 0.25 -38.96
C MET A 24 -19.17 -0.66 -38.29
N THR A 25 -19.18 -0.68 -36.95
CA THR A 25 -20.43 -0.79 -36.19
C THR A 25 -20.27 -0.09 -34.85
N VAL A 26 -21.16 0.85 -34.61
CA VAL A 26 -21.32 1.60 -33.37
C VAL A 26 -21.75 0.62 -32.28
N VAL A 27 -20.95 0.48 -31.22
CA VAL A 27 -21.44 -0.06 -29.94
C VAL A 27 -20.84 0.75 -28.81
N SER A 28 -21.66 1.64 -28.26
CA SER A 28 -21.61 2.06 -26.88
C SER A 28 -21.81 0.83 -25.98
N ALA A 29 -20.75 0.34 -25.34
CA ALA A 29 -20.89 -0.60 -24.23
C ALA A 29 -19.64 -0.58 -23.35
N ILE A 30 -19.86 -0.31 -22.08
CA ILE A 30 -19.05 -0.76 -20.96
C ILE A 30 -18.71 -2.25 -21.18
N PRO A 31 -17.46 -2.72 -21.02
CA PRO A 31 -17.22 -4.15 -21.09
C PRO A 31 -17.81 -4.80 -19.83
N TYR A 32 -19.03 -5.32 -19.98
CA TYR A 32 -19.53 -6.46 -19.23
C TYR A 32 -18.52 -7.59 -19.40
N PHE A 33 -17.92 -8.05 -18.30
CA PHE A 33 -16.92 -9.11 -18.29
C PHE A 33 -17.66 -10.46 -18.39
N PRO A 34 -17.68 -11.16 -19.54
CA PRO A 34 -18.26 -12.49 -19.62
C PRO A 34 -17.26 -13.50 -19.05
N PRO A 35 -17.70 -14.50 -18.27
CA PRO A 35 -16.87 -15.66 -17.98
C PRO A 35 -16.80 -16.52 -19.25
N ASP A 36 -15.64 -17.12 -19.48
CA ASP A 36 -15.38 -18.15 -20.48
C ASP A 36 -15.08 -17.65 -21.91
N LEU A 37 -13.84 -17.21 -22.11
CA LEU A 37 -13.10 -17.50 -23.34
C LEU A 37 -11.60 -17.40 -23.07
N ASN A 38 -10.96 -18.57 -23.03
CA ASN A 38 -9.51 -18.72 -23.07
C ASN A 38 -8.99 -18.14 -24.38
N LEU A 39 -8.34 -16.98 -24.30
CA LEU A 39 -7.39 -16.54 -25.30
C LEU A 39 -6.08 -16.23 -24.56
N GLU A 40 -5.14 -17.16 -24.65
CA GLU A 40 -3.77 -16.99 -24.22
C GLU A 40 -3.17 -15.77 -24.94
N SER A 41 -3.10 -14.65 -24.21
CA SER A 41 -2.32 -13.49 -24.57
C SER A 41 -1.47 -13.14 -23.35
N SER A 42 -0.26 -13.72 -23.34
CA SER A 42 0.75 -13.50 -22.32
C SER A 42 1.33 -12.09 -22.41
N PHE A 43 0.56 -11.08 -22.01
CA PHE A 43 1.12 -9.83 -21.52
C PHE A 43 0.84 -9.78 -20.03
N ALA A 44 1.78 -10.28 -19.24
CA ALA A 44 1.80 -9.95 -17.82
C ALA A 44 1.88 -8.42 -17.74
N THR A 45 0.79 -7.76 -17.36
CA THR A 45 0.76 -6.32 -17.21
C THR A 45 1.73 -5.96 -16.08
N GLU A 46 2.91 -5.46 -16.43
CA GLU A 46 3.89 -5.04 -15.43
C GLU A 46 3.35 -3.80 -14.68
N GLU A 47 3.66 -3.69 -13.38
CA GLU A 47 3.34 -2.48 -12.63
C GLU A 47 4.12 -1.28 -13.17
N LEU A 48 3.54 -0.08 -13.08
CA LEU A 48 4.10 1.16 -13.62
C LEU A 48 5.50 1.49 -13.07
N LEU A 49 5.77 1.08 -11.83
CA LEU A 49 7.03 1.33 -11.14
C LEU A 49 7.75 0.03 -10.82
N ASP A 50 9.07 0.04 -11.01
CA ASP A 50 9.97 -0.97 -10.46
C ASP A 50 10.16 -0.73 -8.96
N TRP A 51 9.36 -1.43 -8.15
CA TRP A 51 9.38 -1.30 -6.69
C TRP A 51 10.70 -1.73 -6.04
N LYS A 52 11.59 -2.46 -6.72
CA LYS A 52 12.92 -2.78 -6.17
C LYS A 52 13.74 -1.52 -5.91
N ARG A 53 13.44 -0.43 -6.61
CA ARG A 53 14.11 0.88 -6.47
C ARG A 53 13.54 1.72 -5.33
N PHE A 54 12.36 1.37 -4.81
CA PHE A 54 11.63 2.16 -3.83
C PHE A 54 11.50 1.39 -2.51
N ASN A 55 12.15 1.89 -1.46
CA ASN A 55 12.01 1.35 -0.10
C ASN A 55 11.03 2.15 0.76
N ARG A 56 10.54 3.30 0.27
CA ARG A 56 9.56 4.18 0.93
C ARG A 56 8.55 4.66 -0.10
N ILE A 57 7.36 5.01 0.36
CA ILE A 57 6.27 5.44 -0.54
C ILE A 57 6.47 6.88 -1.04
N LEU A 58 7.01 7.77 -0.20
CA LEU A 58 7.15 9.20 -0.53
C LEU A 58 7.99 9.47 -1.80
N PRO A 59 9.16 8.83 -2.01
CA PRO A 59 9.91 8.99 -3.25
C PRO A 59 9.16 8.47 -4.50
N ALA A 60 8.36 7.41 -4.35
CA ALA A 60 7.52 6.90 -5.42
C ALA A 60 6.41 7.90 -5.78
N GLN A 61 5.68 8.40 -4.77
CA GLN A 61 4.65 9.44 -4.98
C GLN A 61 5.26 10.71 -5.60
N ARG A 62 6.43 11.13 -5.14
CA ARG A 62 7.14 12.30 -5.69
C ARG A 62 7.44 12.12 -7.18
N THR A 63 8.01 10.97 -7.55
CA THR A 63 8.29 10.63 -8.96
C THR A 63 7.01 10.67 -9.78
N THR A 64 5.96 10.01 -9.32
CA THR A 64 4.66 9.97 -9.99
C THR A 64 4.04 11.36 -10.13
N ALA A 65 4.11 12.20 -9.11
CA ALA A 65 3.59 13.57 -9.16
C ALA A 65 4.31 14.42 -10.23
N TYR A 66 5.64 14.30 -10.36
CA TYR A 66 6.37 14.98 -11.43
C TYR A 66 6.00 14.45 -12.82
N VAL A 67 5.80 13.15 -12.95
CA VAL A 67 5.31 12.54 -14.21
C VAL A 67 3.92 13.09 -14.55
N LEU A 68 3.00 13.18 -13.59
CA LEU A 68 1.66 13.76 -13.80
C LEU A 68 1.73 15.24 -14.22
N ARG A 69 2.61 16.04 -13.60
CA ARG A 69 2.86 17.43 -14.02
C ARG A 69 3.40 17.51 -15.45
N PHE A 70 4.35 16.64 -15.78
CA PHE A 70 4.94 16.60 -17.10
C PHE A 70 3.88 16.25 -18.15
N ILE A 71 3.06 15.23 -17.89
CA ILE A 71 1.94 14.86 -18.77
C ILE A 71 0.98 16.05 -18.89
N ASN A 72 0.58 16.70 -17.79
CA ASN A 72 -0.32 17.85 -17.85
C ASN A 72 0.25 18.98 -18.74
N LYS A 73 1.54 19.26 -18.64
CA LYS A 73 2.23 20.24 -19.51
C LYS A 73 2.22 19.82 -20.97
N LEU A 74 2.45 18.54 -21.28
CA LEU A 74 2.36 18.05 -22.65
C LEU A 74 0.94 18.17 -23.21
N LEU A 75 -0.08 17.89 -22.38
CA LEU A 75 -1.48 18.02 -22.77
C LEU A 75 -1.87 19.46 -23.11
N LEU A 76 -1.12 20.48 -22.67
CA LEU A 76 -1.36 21.88 -23.05
C LEU A 76 -1.27 22.10 -24.58
N ASN A 77 -0.47 21.28 -25.28
CA ASN A 77 -0.18 21.44 -26.71
C ASN A 77 -0.91 20.42 -27.60
N VAL A 78 -1.87 19.66 -27.05
CA VAL A 78 -2.56 18.57 -27.74
C VAL A 78 -3.99 18.98 -28.11
N ARG A 79 -4.53 18.43 -29.20
CA ARG A 79 -5.94 18.63 -29.63
C ARG A 79 -6.91 18.36 -28.48
N ASP A 80 -7.94 19.19 -28.35
CA ASP A 80 -8.88 19.12 -27.22
C ASP A 80 -9.60 17.77 -27.10
N GLU A 81 -9.88 17.09 -28.22
CA GLU A 81 -10.49 15.76 -28.18
C GLU A 81 -9.57 14.72 -27.51
N LEU A 82 -8.28 14.71 -27.85
CA LEU A 82 -7.31 13.81 -27.23
C LEU A 82 -7.04 14.21 -25.78
N ARG A 83 -6.99 15.51 -25.48
CA ARG A 83 -6.91 16.00 -24.09
C ARG A 83 -8.07 15.49 -23.25
N ARG A 84 -9.32 15.63 -23.72
CA ARG A 84 -10.52 15.16 -23.01
C ARG A 84 -10.49 13.64 -22.79
N ARG A 85 -10.04 12.86 -23.79
CA ARG A 85 -9.87 11.40 -23.65
C ARG A 85 -8.86 11.04 -22.56
N ILE A 86 -7.70 11.70 -22.53
CA ILE A 86 -6.65 11.42 -21.54
C ILE A 86 -7.10 11.82 -20.14
N GLN A 87 -7.71 13.00 -19.99
CA GLN A 87 -8.25 13.48 -18.71
C GLN A 87 -9.38 12.59 -18.17
N LYS A 88 -10.18 11.97 -19.06
CA LYS A 88 -11.19 10.99 -18.65
C LYS A 88 -10.57 9.71 -18.09
N ASN A 89 -9.46 9.24 -18.68
CA ASN A 89 -8.79 8.02 -18.24
C ASN A 89 -7.90 8.21 -17.01
N ILE A 90 -7.32 9.40 -16.84
CA ILE A 90 -6.44 9.76 -15.72
C ILE A 90 -6.93 11.08 -15.11
N PRO A 91 -7.98 11.04 -14.27
CA PRO A 91 -8.59 12.24 -13.70
C PRO A 91 -7.63 13.04 -12.79
N GLU A 92 -6.60 12.41 -12.25
CA GLU A 92 -5.62 13.02 -11.35
C GLU A 92 -4.80 14.15 -11.99
N ILE A 93 -4.60 14.10 -13.31
CA ILE A 93 -3.79 15.07 -14.04
C ILE A 93 -4.34 16.49 -13.87
N CYS A 94 -5.67 16.62 -13.77
CA CYS A 94 -6.36 17.90 -13.62
C CYS A 94 -6.09 18.60 -12.28
N SER A 95 -5.61 17.87 -11.27
CA SER A 95 -5.33 18.41 -9.92
C SER A 95 -3.89 18.89 -9.74
N THR A 96 -3.10 18.98 -10.82
CA THR A 96 -1.69 19.38 -10.75
C THR A 96 -1.53 20.89 -10.56
N SER A 97 -0.53 21.29 -9.76
CA SER A 97 -0.25 22.70 -9.44
C SER A 97 0.97 23.22 -10.19
N SER A 98 0.99 24.52 -10.48
CA SER A 98 2.16 25.21 -11.06
C SER A 98 3.18 25.66 -9.99
N LYS A 99 2.95 25.35 -8.72
CA LYS A 99 3.86 25.72 -7.61
C LYS A 99 5.21 24.99 -7.74
N PRO A 100 6.32 25.58 -7.26
CA PRO A 100 7.65 24.99 -7.40
C PRO A 100 7.83 23.70 -6.57
N PHE A 101 7.10 23.55 -5.47
CA PHE A 101 7.07 22.35 -4.64
C PHE A 101 5.84 21.49 -4.94
N ILE A 102 5.92 20.20 -4.62
CA ILE A 102 4.79 19.26 -4.70
C ILE A 102 3.86 19.49 -3.52
N THR A 103 2.59 19.73 -3.82
CA THR A 103 1.53 19.97 -2.84
C THR A 103 1.01 18.67 -2.23
N ALA A 104 0.37 18.73 -1.06
CA ALA A 104 -0.24 17.57 -0.43
C ALA A 104 -1.25 16.88 -1.37
N GLN A 105 -2.09 17.67 -2.06
CA GLN A 105 -3.04 17.15 -3.05
C GLN A 105 -2.36 16.36 -4.16
N GLU A 106 -1.19 16.80 -4.65
CA GLU A 106 -0.45 16.06 -5.68
C GLU A 106 0.14 14.75 -5.16
N TYR A 107 0.61 14.72 -3.91
CA TYR A 107 1.02 13.46 -3.27
C TYR A 107 -0.17 12.48 -3.15
N GLU A 108 -1.35 13.00 -2.84
CA GLU A 108 -2.58 12.21 -2.72
C GLU A 108 -3.03 11.64 -4.06
N MET A 109 -3.02 12.46 -5.11
CA MET A 109 -3.33 12.01 -6.46
C MET A 109 -2.29 11.02 -6.99
N ALA A 110 -1.00 11.26 -6.72
CA ALA A 110 0.06 10.32 -7.08
C ALA A 110 -0.13 8.95 -6.40
N LEU A 111 -0.53 8.93 -5.12
CA LEU A 111 -0.85 7.69 -4.42
C LEU A 111 -2.03 6.97 -5.05
N ALA A 112 -3.11 7.69 -5.38
CA ALA A 112 -4.28 7.11 -6.02
C ALA A 112 -3.94 6.44 -7.36
N VAL A 113 -3.10 7.07 -8.19
CA VAL A 113 -2.62 6.49 -9.46
C VAL A 113 -1.82 5.21 -9.22
N LEU A 114 -0.89 5.23 -8.25
CA LEU A 114 -0.08 4.05 -7.91
C LEU A 114 -0.94 2.88 -7.43
N VAL A 115 -1.91 3.16 -6.56
CA VAL A 115 -2.82 2.14 -6.05
C VAL A 115 -3.74 1.62 -7.16
N ARG A 116 -4.26 2.49 -8.04
CA ARG A 116 -5.08 2.05 -9.18
C ARG A 116 -4.31 1.15 -10.13
N ASN A 117 -3.07 1.50 -10.48
CA ASN A 117 -2.21 0.67 -11.32
C ASN A 117 -1.91 -0.69 -10.66
N HIS A 118 -1.66 -0.68 -9.35
CA HIS A 118 -1.50 -1.91 -8.58
C HIS A 118 -2.77 -2.78 -8.62
N GLN A 119 -3.94 -2.18 -8.45
CA GLN A 119 -5.23 -2.87 -8.53
C GLN A 119 -5.48 -3.44 -9.92
N SER A 120 -5.25 -2.68 -11.00
CA SER A 120 -5.45 -3.19 -12.37
C SER A 120 -4.57 -4.40 -12.67
N THR A 121 -3.39 -4.46 -12.06
CA THR A 121 -2.40 -5.53 -12.28
C THR A 121 -2.71 -6.78 -11.46
N HIS A 122 -3.01 -6.62 -10.17
CA HIS A 122 -3.07 -7.75 -9.22
C HIS A 122 -4.47 -8.20 -8.86
N TYR A 123 -5.47 -7.31 -8.95
CA TYR A 123 -6.85 -7.64 -8.56
C TYR A 123 -7.46 -8.77 -9.41
N PRO A 124 -7.30 -8.83 -10.75
CA PRO A 124 -7.90 -9.89 -11.57
C PRO A 124 -7.41 -11.30 -11.19
N ASN A 125 -6.14 -11.40 -10.78
CA ASN A 125 -5.51 -12.66 -10.40
C ASN A 125 -5.71 -13.02 -8.92
N TYR A 126 -6.34 -12.15 -8.15
CA TYR A 126 -6.49 -12.33 -6.71
C TYR A 126 -7.80 -13.07 -6.38
N SER A 127 -7.69 -14.11 -5.53
CA SER A 127 -8.78 -15.05 -5.21
C SER A 127 -10.07 -14.36 -4.75
N SER A 128 -11.15 -14.58 -5.52
CA SER A 128 -12.48 -13.99 -5.33
C SER A 128 -13.10 -14.27 -3.95
N LYS A 129 -12.80 -15.41 -3.31
CA LYS A 129 -13.43 -15.82 -2.04
C LYS A 129 -13.15 -14.87 -0.88
N LEU A 130 -11.95 -14.28 -0.82
CA LEU A 130 -11.61 -13.31 0.24
C LEU A 130 -12.19 -11.94 -0.02
N VAL A 131 -12.42 -11.62 -1.29
CA VAL A 131 -12.92 -10.34 -1.78
C VAL A 131 -14.45 -10.30 -1.74
N ALA A 132 -15.10 -11.45 -1.92
CA ALA A 132 -16.56 -11.60 -1.95
C ALA A 132 -17.26 -11.16 -0.66
N ASN A 133 -16.59 -11.24 0.48
CA ASN A 133 -17.15 -10.81 1.77
C ASN A 133 -16.93 -9.31 2.06
N LEU A 134 -16.34 -8.57 1.11
CA LEU A 134 -16.12 -7.14 1.25
C LEU A 134 -17.04 -6.36 0.33
N SER A 135 -17.64 -5.31 0.88
CA SER A 135 -18.40 -4.32 0.12
C SER A 135 -17.43 -3.43 -0.67
N ILE A 136 -16.88 -3.97 -1.76
CA ILE A 136 -15.95 -3.25 -2.64
C ILE A 136 -16.74 -2.46 -3.67
N TYR A 137 -16.33 -1.21 -3.84
CA TYR A 137 -16.88 -0.33 -4.86
C TYR A 137 -15.75 0.48 -5.50
N GLN A 138 -16.01 1.03 -6.67
CA GLN A 138 -15.05 1.88 -7.38
C GLN A 138 -15.38 3.34 -7.08
N ASP A 139 -14.36 4.12 -6.68
CA ASP A 139 -14.51 5.55 -6.43
C ASP A 139 -14.55 6.38 -7.73
N ASN A 140 -14.81 7.69 -7.61
CA ASN A 140 -14.87 8.61 -8.74
C ASN A 140 -13.56 8.71 -9.53
N HIS A 141 -12.43 8.32 -8.93
CA HIS A 141 -11.15 8.30 -9.60
C HIS A 141 -10.90 6.95 -10.29
N GLY A 142 -11.72 5.93 -10.05
CA GLY A 142 -11.53 4.59 -10.61
C GLY A 142 -10.76 3.64 -9.71
N THR A 143 -10.55 3.99 -8.43
CA THR A 143 -9.82 3.21 -7.43
C THR A 143 -10.80 2.33 -6.66
N LEU A 144 -10.46 1.05 -6.46
CA LEU A 144 -11.26 0.14 -5.64
C LEU A 144 -11.09 0.48 -4.16
N ARG A 145 -12.21 0.72 -3.48
CA ARG A 145 -12.29 1.00 -2.04
C ARG A 145 -13.20 0.00 -1.35
N CYS A 146 -12.99 -0.19 -0.06
CA CYS A 146 -13.80 -1.06 0.77
C CYS A 146 -14.69 -0.22 1.68
N LYS A 147 -16.01 -0.44 1.61
CA LYS A 147 -16.97 0.21 2.53
C LYS A 147 -17.16 -0.64 3.79
N GLY A 148 -16.94 -0.03 4.95
CA GLY A 148 -17.10 -0.69 6.25
C GLY A 148 -18.44 -0.39 6.94
N ARG A 149 -18.58 -0.87 8.18
CA ARG A 149 -19.73 -0.56 9.07
C ARG A 149 -19.62 0.81 9.76
N ILE A 150 -18.48 1.49 9.61
CA ILE A 150 -18.15 2.75 10.29
C ILE A 150 -18.53 3.95 9.41
N GLY A 151 -19.49 3.77 8.50
CA GLY A 151 -19.85 4.78 7.49
C GLY A 151 -20.45 6.09 8.03
N ASN A 152 -20.93 6.10 9.28
CA ASN A 152 -21.57 7.26 9.91
C ASN A 152 -20.73 7.86 11.04
N ALA A 153 -19.50 7.36 11.26
CA ALA A 153 -18.65 7.91 12.31
C ALA A 153 -17.95 9.19 11.85
N ASP A 154 -17.69 10.10 12.78
CA ASP A 154 -16.91 11.31 12.55
C ASP A 154 -15.41 10.98 12.46
N ILE A 155 -15.02 10.37 11.33
CA ILE A 155 -13.65 9.97 11.02
C ILE A 155 -13.31 10.39 9.58
N PRO A 156 -12.00 10.51 9.25
CA PRO A 156 -11.60 10.87 7.90
C PRO A 156 -12.14 9.87 6.87
N PHE A 157 -12.54 10.39 5.70
CA PHE A 157 -13.07 9.60 4.58
C PHE A 157 -12.16 8.42 4.20
N GLU A 158 -10.85 8.61 4.20
CA GLU A 158 -9.89 7.56 3.88
C GLU A 158 -9.89 6.39 4.87
N THR A 159 -10.23 6.66 6.13
CA THR A 159 -10.34 5.65 7.19
C THR A 159 -11.69 4.96 7.13
N GLN A 160 -12.74 5.71 6.80
CA GLN A 160 -14.08 5.18 6.61
C GLN A 160 -14.15 4.23 5.41
N GLU A 161 -13.53 4.63 4.31
CA GLU A 161 -13.59 3.95 3.01
C GLU A 161 -12.16 3.77 2.44
N PRO A 162 -11.36 2.88 3.04
CA PRO A 162 -9.95 2.70 2.67
C PRO A 162 -9.77 2.07 1.28
N MET A 163 -8.64 2.41 0.64
CA MET A 163 -8.26 1.86 -0.65
C MET A 163 -7.84 0.40 -0.53
N LEU A 164 -8.35 -0.47 -1.42
CA LEU A 164 -8.00 -1.89 -1.43
C LEU A 164 -6.58 -2.08 -1.97
N VAL A 165 -5.74 -2.81 -1.25
CA VAL A 165 -4.39 -3.18 -1.72
C VAL A 165 -4.21 -4.68 -1.58
N ILE A 166 -3.72 -5.33 -2.65
CA ILE A 166 -3.54 -6.77 -2.69
C ILE A 166 -2.31 -7.16 -1.84
N PRO A 167 -2.42 -8.16 -0.96
CA PRO A 167 -1.34 -8.50 -0.05
C PRO A 167 -0.17 -9.21 -0.75
N ASN A 168 0.97 -9.27 -0.08
CA ASN A 168 2.21 -9.91 -0.56
C ASN A 168 2.76 -9.32 -1.87
N THR A 169 2.43 -8.08 -2.16
CA THR A 169 2.96 -7.33 -3.29
C THR A 169 4.01 -6.31 -2.82
N PRO A 170 4.92 -5.85 -3.69
CA PRO A 170 5.95 -4.89 -3.30
C PRO A 170 5.36 -3.59 -2.74
N LEU A 171 4.29 -3.04 -3.37
CA LEU A 171 3.58 -1.87 -2.86
C LEU A 171 3.06 -2.11 -1.43
N ALA A 172 2.40 -3.26 -1.18
CA ALA A 172 1.87 -3.57 0.14
C ALA A 172 2.98 -3.70 1.20
N GLU A 173 4.15 -4.25 0.85
CA GLU A 173 5.30 -4.30 1.76
C GLU A 173 5.84 -2.90 2.08
N VAL A 174 5.95 -2.01 1.09
CA VAL A 174 6.36 -0.61 1.29
C VAL A 174 5.37 0.14 2.18
N LEU A 175 4.07 -0.02 1.96
CA LEU A 175 3.04 0.64 2.79
C LEU A 175 3.06 0.16 4.25
N VAL A 176 3.27 -1.13 4.48
CA VAL A 176 3.40 -1.68 5.84
C VAL A 176 4.67 -1.17 6.53
N ASN A 177 5.79 -1.09 5.80
CA ASN A 177 7.03 -0.54 6.33
C ASN A 177 6.90 0.94 6.66
N GLU A 178 6.25 1.75 5.81
CA GLU A 178 6.00 3.17 6.05
C GLU A 178 5.20 3.38 7.35
N ALA A 179 4.23 2.52 7.63
CA ALA A 179 3.43 2.58 8.85
C ALA A 179 4.16 2.08 10.11
N HIS A 180 5.25 1.33 9.95
CA HIS A 180 6.03 0.75 11.04
C HIS A 180 7.24 1.60 11.41
N LEU A 181 8.05 2.01 10.43
CA LEU A 181 9.39 2.57 10.61
C LEU A 181 9.47 3.88 11.41
N PRO A 182 8.54 4.85 11.30
CA PRO A 182 8.68 6.16 11.95
C PRO A 182 8.81 6.07 13.49
N TYR A 183 8.14 5.09 14.10
CA TYR A 183 8.07 4.93 15.55
C TYR A 183 8.29 3.48 16.00
N HIS A 184 8.80 2.62 15.13
CA HIS A 184 8.94 1.18 15.39
C HIS A 184 7.67 0.56 15.99
N CYS A 185 6.52 0.92 15.42
CA CYS A 185 5.22 0.59 15.97
C CYS A 185 5.05 -0.92 16.19
N SER A 186 4.35 -1.29 17.27
CA SER A 186 3.95 -2.67 17.53
C SER A 186 3.03 -3.19 16.42
N THR A 187 2.86 -4.52 16.32
CA THR A 187 2.02 -5.13 15.28
C THR A 187 0.61 -4.53 15.23
N SER A 188 -0.03 -4.32 16.39
CA SER A 188 -1.38 -3.76 16.45
C SER A 188 -1.42 -2.29 16.02
N GLN A 189 -0.43 -1.50 16.41
CA GLN A 189 -0.32 -0.09 16.01
C GLN A 189 -0.04 0.04 14.51
N THR A 190 0.86 -0.75 13.94
CA THR A 190 1.11 -0.77 12.49
C THR A 190 -0.15 -1.13 11.72
N ILE A 191 -0.91 -2.14 12.17
CA ILE A 191 -2.19 -2.50 11.54
C ILE A 191 -3.17 -1.32 11.58
N ALA A 192 -3.28 -0.65 12.73
CA ALA A 192 -4.16 0.50 12.88
C ALA A 192 -3.75 1.67 11.96
N ASN A 193 -2.45 1.97 11.89
CA ASN A 193 -1.90 3.02 11.02
C ASN A 193 -2.17 2.73 9.54
N VAL A 194 -1.97 1.49 9.09
CA VAL A 194 -2.28 1.10 7.70
C VAL A 194 -3.78 1.22 7.43
N ARG A 195 -4.63 0.77 8.37
CA ARG A 195 -6.10 0.81 8.22
C ARG A 195 -6.69 2.22 8.18
N ARG A 196 -5.93 3.26 8.54
CA ARG A 196 -6.36 4.66 8.36
C ARG A 196 -6.58 5.02 6.89
N ARG A 197 -5.95 4.31 5.96
CA ARG A 197 -5.97 4.65 4.53
C ARG A 197 -6.15 3.46 3.60
N PHE A 198 -5.70 2.27 4.03
CA PHE A 198 -5.64 1.08 3.19
C PHE A 198 -6.29 -0.14 3.82
N TRP A 199 -6.99 -0.90 2.99
CA TRP A 199 -7.48 -2.22 3.34
C TRP A 199 -6.60 -3.29 2.68
N ILE A 200 -5.76 -3.95 3.49
CA ILE A 200 -4.90 -5.05 3.05
C ILE A 200 -5.41 -6.36 3.68
N PRO A 201 -5.90 -7.33 2.89
CA PRO A 201 -6.22 -8.66 3.39
C PRO A 201 -5.00 -9.31 4.06
N ARG A 202 -5.19 -10.07 5.15
CA ARG A 202 -4.11 -10.75 5.88
C ARG A 202 -2.97 -9.83 6.39
N LEU A 203 -3.25 -8.53 6.56
CA LEU A 203 -2.30 -7.50 7.01
C LEU A 203 -1.52 -7.87 8.28
N ARG A 204 -2.14 -8.53 9.27
CA ARG A 204 -1.45 -8.92 10.51
C ARG A 204 -0.23 -9.82 10.25
N ARG A 205 -0.31 -10.73 9.28
CA ARG A 205 0.82 -11.60 8.91
C ARG A 205 1.94 -10.76 8.29
N MET A 206 1.59 -9.82 7.41
CA MET A 206 2.55 -8.91 6.78
C MET A 206 3.24 -7.99 7.78
N ALA A 207 2.47 -7.37 8.69
CA ALA A 207 3.01 -6.52 9.74
C ALA A 207 4.00 -7.28 10.65
N ARG A 208 3.66 -8.50 11.08
CA ARG A 208 4.59 -9.35 11.85
C ARG A 208 5.87 -9.66 11.07
N LYS A 209 5.76 -9.95 9.77
CA LYS A 209 6.92 -10.21 8.90
C LYS A 209 7.82 -8.98 8.78
N ALA A 210 7.24 -7.79 8.61
CA ALA A 210 7.97 -6.53 8.53
C ALA A 210 8.71 -6.22 9.84
N ILE A 211 8.02 -6.30 10.98
CA ILE A 211 8.60 -6.06 12.31
C ILE A 211 9.74 -7.04 12.61
N ARG A 212 9.55 -8.34 12.32
CA ARG A 212 10.60 -9.35 12.52
C ARG A 212 11.84 -9.11 11.67
N LYS A 213 11.75 -8.39 10.56
CA LYS A 213 12.89 -8.02 9.70
C LYS A 213 13.55 -6.70 10.12
N CYS A 214 12.93 -5.94 11.01
CA CYS A 214 13.38 -4.62 11.42
C CYS A 214 14.53 -4.72 12.43
N LEU A 215 15.74 -4.29 12.05
CA LEU A 215 16.93 -4.40 12.89
C LEU A 215 16.80 -3.68 14.25
N PRO A 216 16.26 -2.44 14.33
CA PRO A 216 16.03 -1.81 15.63
C PRO A 216 15.07 -2.60 16.52
N CYS A 217 13.96 -3.11 15.97
CA CYS A 217 13.02 -3.94 16.74
C CYS A 217 13.66 -5.25 17.20
N GLN A 218 14.43 -5.92 16.34
CA GLN A 218 15.19 -7.11 16.74
C GLN A 218 16.12 -6.79 17.91
N LYS A 219 16.87 -5.69 17.86
CA LYS A 219 17.78 -5.32 18.95
C LYS A 219 17.07 -5.06 20.27
N MET A 220 15.85 -4.51 20.25
CA MET A 220 15.09 -4.21 21.46
C MET A 220 14.29 -5.41 21.99
N ASP A 221 13.72 -6.23 21.09
CA ASP A 221 12.78 -7.29 21.45
C ASP A 221 13.43 -8.69 21.53
N ASN A 222 14.66 -8.86 21.02
CA ASN A 222 15.35 -10.14 21.09
C ASN A 222 15.64 -10.52 22.54
N LEU A 223 15.59 -11.83 22.80
CA LEU A 223 15.96 -12.40 24.09
C LEU A 223 17.38 -11.96 24.48
N PRO A 224 17.60 -11.63 25.77
CA PRO A 224 18.94 -11.48 26.29
C PRO A 224 19.79 -12.71 26.01
N TYR A 225 21.12 -12.55 26.03
CA TYR A 225 22.02 -13.70 26.00
C TYR A 225 21.63 -14.69 27.08
N LYS A 226 21.69 -16.00 26.75
CA LYS A 226 21.47 -17.05 27.74
C LYS A 226 22.49 -16.83 28.86
N TYR A 227 21.99 -16.69 30.08
CA TYR A 227 22.87 -16.64 31.25
C TYR A 227 23.68 -17.95 31.29
N PRO A 228 24.99 -17.93 31.61
CA PRO A 228 25.75 -19.16 31.80
C PRO A 228 25.07 -20.06 32.83
N ASP A 229 25.31 -21.37 32.76
CA ASP A 229 24.78 -22.24 33.81
C ASP A 229 25.41 -21.80 35.15
N MET A 230 24.56 -21.46 36.12
CA MET A 230 24.99 -21.00 37.44
C MET A 230 25.40 -22.19 38.29
N ASP A 231 26.51 -22.06 39.01
CA ASP A 231 26.87 -23.03 40.03
C ASP A 231 25.82 -23.07 41.15
N ASN A 232 25.81 -24.18 41.89
CA ASN A 232 24.95 -24.33 43.06
C ASN A 232 25.17 -23.17 44.04
N LEU A 233 24.09 -22.75 44.70
CA LEU A 233 24.18 -21.74 45.74
C LEU A 233 25.13 -22.25 46.86
N PRO A 234 25.94 -21.37 47.48
CA PRO A 234 26.74 -21.77 48.63
C PRO A 234 25.82 -22.24 49.76
N ALA A 235 26.21 -23.30 50.49
CA ALA A 235 25.40 -23.94 51.53
C ALA A 235 24.77 -22.98 52.55
N ILE A 236 25.49 -21.91 52.89
CA ILE A 236 25.01 -20.85 53.80
C ILE A 236 23.75 -20.11 53.32
N ARG A 237 23.43 -20.18 52.02
CA ARG A 237 22.20 -19.63 51.42
C ARG A 237 21.07 -20.65 51.30
N GLU A 238 21.37 -21.93 51.50
CA GLU A 238 20.38 -23.01 51.54
C GLU A 238 19.90 -23.29 52.96
N GLU A 239 20.63 -22.80 53.96
CA GLU A 239 20.20 -22.78 55.36
C GLU A 239 18.98 -21.85 55.50
N THR A 240 17.82 -22.43 55.82
CA THR A 240 16.66 -21.65 56.29
C THR A 240 17.10 -20.84 57.52
N PRO A 241 16.78 -19.53 57.60
CA PRO A 241 17.16 -18.74 58.76
C PRO A 241 16.65 -19.42 60.03
N PRO A 242 17.47 -19.52 61.10
CA PRO A 242 17.04 -20.17 62.32
C PRO A 242 15.75 -19.51 62.81
N THR A 243 14.70 -20.31 62.99
CA THR A 243 13.35 -19.92 63.46
C THR A 243 13.36 -19.25 64.84
N ASN A 244 14.54 -19.08 65.45
CA ASN A 244 14.74 -18.61 66.81
C ASN A 244 15.40 -17.22 66.86
N MET A 245 15.05 -16.32 65.92
CA MET A 245 15.19 -14.88 66.18
C MET A 245 14.23 -14.53 67.32
N GLY A 246 14.75 -14.55 68.54
CA GLY A 246 14.00 -14.37 69.77
C GLY A 246 13.03 -13.21 69.67
N VAL A 247 11.74 -13.49 69.82
CA VAL A 247 10.73 -12.48 70.11
C VAL A 247 11.17 -11.82 71.41
N ALA A 248 11.73 -10.61 71.31
CA ALA A 248 12.03 -9.81 72.48
C ALA A 248 10.72 -9.67 73.28
N LYS A 249 10.67 -10.31 74.45
CA LYS A 249 9.61 -10.06 75.41
C LYS A 249 9.68 -8.56 75.73
N ARG A 250 8.65 -7.82 75.31
CA ARG A 250 8.38 -6.48 75.83
C ARG A 250 8.15 -6.67 77.33
N ASN A 251 9.05 -6.14 78.14
CA ASN A 251 8.78 -5.97 79.56
C ASN A 251 7.87 -4.74 79.69
N ASP A 252 6.76 -4.95 80.38
CA ASP A 252 5.77 -3.93 80.77
C ASP A 252 6.37 -2.86 81.70
#